data_AF-A0A1P8XH84-F1
#
_entry.id   AF-A0A1P8XH84-F1
#
_cell.length_a   1.000
_cell.length_b   1.000
_cell.length_c   1.000
_cell.angle_alpha   90.00
_cell.angle_beta   90.00
_cell.angle_gamma   90.00
#
_symmetry.space_group_name_H-M   'P 1'
#
loop_
_entity.id
_entity.type
_entity.pdbx_description
1 polymer ?
#
loop_
_entity_poly.entity_id
_entity_poly.type
_entity_poly.pdbx_seq_one_letter_code
_entity_poly.pdbx_strand_id
1 'polypeptide(L)'
;MKCSGGVDAGVAWRQAASGSVGTMAVGTAVASVSIPKSTAHQTITCMGALAQAYRQEGRTGIAQALGELAEDSRTLAGMLQVSGDTTVRVPVATLTRIADHLTVGAQRETGSEALQAALWRTAGRLQRWIADATTQAAAQAKKAKKAEKAAAGR
;
A
#
# COMPACT_ATOMS: atom_id res chain seq x y z
N MET A 1 37.79 -2.31 -27.15
CA MET A 1 36.40 -2.34 -27.67
C MET A 1 35.84 -3.75 -27.57
N LYS A 2 34.99 -4.03 -26.59
CA LYS A 2 33.82 -4.92 -26.74
C LYS A 2 32.95 -4.82 -25.48
N CYS A 3 31.80 -4.17 -25.65
CA CYS A 3 30.69 -4.12 -24.70
C CYS A 3 29.76 -5.31 -24.99
N SER A 4 29.35 -6.05 -23.96
CA SER A 4 28.22 -7.00 -23.94
C SER A 4 28.11 -7.46 -22.49
N GLY A 5 27.01 -7.41 -21.76
CA GLY A 5 25.63 -7.03 -22.01
C GLY A 5 24.90 -7.49 -20.74
N GLY A 6 24.29 -6.57 -20.00
CA GLY A 6 23.69 -6.87 -18.71
C GLY A 6 22.43 -6.05 -18.52
N VAL A 7 21.28 -6.61 -18.90
CA VAL A 7 19.95 -6.11 -18.57
C VAL A 7 18.95 -7.25 -18.63
N ASP A 8 18.60 -7.87 -17.49
CA ASP A 8 17.39 -8.71 -17.43
C ASP A 8 16.81 -8.90 -16.01
N ALA A 9 16.78 -7.83 -15.20
CA ALA A 9 16.12 -7.85 -13.89
C ALA A 9 14.93 -6.87 -13.76
N GLY A 10 14.65 -6.07 -14.79
CA GLY A 10 13.66 -4.98 -14.74
C GLY A 10 12.29 -5.28 -15.37
N VAL A 11 12.14 -6.38 -16.10
CA VAL A 11 10.98 -6.60 -16.99
C VAL A 11 9.89 -7.48 -16.35
N ALA A 12 10.21 -8.27 -15.32
CA ALA A 12 9.29 -9.24 -14.73
C ALA A 12 8.05 -8.62 -14.05
N TRP A 13 8.10 -7.36 -13.60
CA TRP A 13 6.96 -6.72 -12.93
C TRP A 13 5.96 -6.07 -13.89
N ARG A 14 6.35 -5.86 -15.16
CA ARG A 14 5.53 -5.08 -16.12
C ARG A 14 4.46 -5.93 -16.82
N GLN A 15 4.56 -7.26 -16.77
CA GLN A 15 3.72 -8.16 -17.56
C GLN A 15 2.53 -8.77 -16.80
N ALA A 16 2.46 -8.61 -15.48
CA ALA A 16 1.35 -9.10 -14.66
C ALA A 16 0.05 -8.27 -14.79
N ALA A 17 0.06 -7.15 -15.53
CA ALA A 17 -1.08 -6.23 -15.63
C ALA A 17 -2.09 -6.55 -16.75
N SER A 18 -1.85 -7.58 -17.58
CA SER A 18 -2.66 -7.85 -18.79
C SER A 18 -3.43 -9.18 -18.77
N GLY A 19 -3.51 -9.86 -17.62
CA GLY A 19 -4.32 -11.05 -17.46
C GLY A 19 -5.78 -10.71 -17.19
N SER A 20 -6.66 -11.03 -18.14
CA SER A 20 -8.11 -10.87 -18.09
C SER A 20 -8.70 -11.14 -16.70
N VAL A 21 -9.40 -10.13 -16.20
CA VAL A 21 -10.08 -10.11 -14.89
C VAL A 21 -11.25 -11.10 -14.94
N GLY A 22 -10.97 -12.36 -14.63
CA GLY A 22 -12.01 -13.29 -14.19
C GLY A 22 -12.56 -12.75 -12.88
N THR A 23 -13.79 -12.25 -12.92
CA THR A 23 -14.53 -11.72 -11.76
C THR A 23 -14.86 -12.88 -10.80
N MET A 24 -13.86 -13.36 -10.07
CA MET A 24 -14.10 -14.04 -8.81
C MET A 24 -14.19 -12.97 -7.75
N ALA A 25 -15.42 -12.72 -7.31
CA ALA A 25 -15.71 -11.95 -6.11
C ALA A 25 -15.01 -12.59 -4.91
N VAL A 26 -13.74 -12.23 -4.69
CA VAL A 26 -13.11 -12.29 -3.38
C VAL A 26 -13.83 -11.21 -2.59
N GLY A 27 -14.89 -11.60 -1.89
CA GLY A 27 -15.54 -10.73 -0.92
C GLY A 27 -14.46 -10.17 -0.01
N THR A 28 -14.23 -8.86 -0.11
CA THR A 28 -13.27 -8.11 0.70
C THR A 28 -13.77 -8.07 2.14
N ALA A 29 -13.57 -9.19 2.85
CA ALA A 29 -13.95 -9.31 4.25
C ALA A 29 -13.00 -8.55 5.19
N VAL A 30 -11.86 -8.06 4.69
CA VAL A 30 -10.88 -7.32 5.50
C VAL A 30 -11.17 -5.83 5.42
N ALA A 31 -11.82 -5.31 6.45
CA ALA A 31 -12.06 -3.87 6.58
C ALA A 31 -10.77 -3.12 6.99
N SER A 32 -9.87 -3.76 7.74
CA SER A 32 -8.68 -3.13 8.30
C SER A 32 -7.51 -4.08 8.48
N VAL A 33 -6.30 -3.55 8.43
CA VAL A 33 -5.02 -4.27 8.61
C VAL A 33 -4.28 -3.70 9.81
N SER A 34 -3.67 -4.57 10.62
CA SER A 34 -2.73 -4.14 11.64
C SER A 34 -1.33 -4.03 11.04
N ILE A 35 -0.77 -2.82 11.03
CA ILE A 35 0.61 -2.57 10.58
C ILE A 35 1.48 -2.11 11.77
N PRO A 36 2.80 -2.38 11.77
CA PRO A 36 3.69 -1.84 12.79
C PRO A 36 3.68 -0.31 12.79
N LYS A 37 3.73 0.32 13.97
CA LYS A 37 3.79 1.79 14.08
C LYS A 37 4.97 2.38 13.31
N SER A 38 6.12 1.70 13.29
CA SER A 38 7.28 2.10 12.49
C SER A 38 6.98 2.18 10.99
N THR A 39 6.16 1.27 10.47
CA THR A 39 5.72 1.29 9.06
C THR A 39 4.79 2.46 8.80
N ALA A 40 3.85 2.74 9.71
CA ALA A 40 2.97 3.90 9.62
C ALA A 40 3.76 5.22 9.65
N HIS A 41 4.71 5.38 10.58
CA HIS A 41 5.58 6.56 10.62
C HIS A 41 6.40 6.74 9.34
N GLN A 42 7.03 5.68 8.83
CA GLN A 42 7.75 5.73 7.55
C GLN A 42 6.85 6.15 6.40
N THR A 43 5.60 5.70 6.41
CA THR A 43 4.60 6.05 5.39
C THR A 43 4.25 7.54 5.45
N ILE A 44 4.00 8.09 6.66
CA ILE A 44 3.76 9.52 6.85
C ILE A 44 4.96 10.35 6.37
N THR A 45 6.19 9.93 6.71
CA THR A 45 7.41 10.61 6.24
C THR A 45 7.51 10.59 4.71
N CYS A 46 7.20 9.46 4.06
CA CYS A 46 7.22 9.37 2.59
C CYS A 46 6.15 10.26 1.94
N MET A 47 4.92 10.31 2.48
CA MET A 47 3.87 11.20 1.99
C MET A 47 4.25 12.68 2.15
N GLY A 48 4.87 13.05 3.29
CA GLY A 48 5.37 14.40 3.50
C GLY A 48 6.45 14.80 2.50
N ALA A 49 7.40 13.89 2.22
CA ALA A 49 8.44 14.12 1.22
C ALA A 49 7.86 14.25 -0.20
N LEU A 50 6.88 13.41 -0.55
CA LEU A 50 6.17 13.49 -1.83
C LEU A 50 5.40 14.81 -1.98
N ALA A 51 4.66 15.21 -0.94
CA ALA A 51 3.94 16.48 -0.94
C ALA A 51 4.88 17.68 -1.10
N GLN A 52 6.04 17.64 -0.43
CA GLN A 52 7.07 18.67 -0.60
C GLN A 52 7.60 18.70 -2.02
N ALA A 53 7.89 17.55 -2.62
CA ALA A 53 8.35 17.46 -4.01
C ALA A 53 7.32 18.04 -4.99
N TYR A 54 6.03 17.71 -4.83
CA TYR A 54 4.96 18.30 -5.64
C TYR A 54 4.92 19.83 -5.54
N ARG A 55 5.09 20.40 -4.34
CA ARG A 55 5.14 21.86 -4.16
C ARG A 55 6.31 22.50 -4.89
N GLN A 56 7.49 21.86 -4.87
CA GLN A 56 8.68 22.37 -5.55
C GLN A 56 8.58 22.30 -7.07
N GLU A 57 7.87 21.31 -7.61
CA GLU A 57 7.64 21.20 -9.06
C GLU A 57 6.73 22.30 -9.61
N GLY A 58 5.94 22.99 -8.76
CA GLY A 58 5.14 24.15 -9.16
C GLY A 58 4.07 23.87 -10.23
N ARG A 59 3.70 22.60 -10.44
CA ARG A 59 2.79 22.18 -11.51
C ARG A 59 1.34 22.58 -11.22
N THR A 60 0.62 23.01 -12.25
CA THR A 60 -0.82 23.25 -12.17
C THR A 60 -1.58 21.93 -12.01
N GLY A 61 -2.66 21.94 -11.21
CA GLY A 61 -3.50 20.75 -10.99
C GLY A 61 -3.05 19.78 -9.88
N ILE A 62 -2.02 20.10 -9.10
CA ILE A 62 -1.55 19.26 -7.97
C ILE A 62 -2.32 19.48 -6.67
N ALA A 63 -3.19 20.50 -6.59
CA ALA A 63 -3.87 20.89 -5.35
C ALA A 63 -4.72 19.75 -4.76
N GLN A 64 -5.42 18.99 -5.62
CA GLN A 64 -6.20 17.83 -5.19
C GLN A 64 -5.30 16.75 -4.57
N ALA A 65 -4.22 16.36 -5.26
CA ALA A 65 -3.28 15.35 -4.77
C ALA A 65 -2.62 15.77 -3.43
N LEU A 66 -2.29 17.06 -3.27
CA LEU A 66 -1.78 17.59 -2.01
C LEU A 66 -2.83 17.53 -0.88
N GLY A 67 -4.10 17.79 -1.21
CA GLY A 67 -5.21 17.67 -0.27
C GLY A 67 -5.43 16.24 0.20
N GLU A 68 -5.43 15.29 -0.74
CA GLU A 68 -5.57 13.86 -0.47
C GLU A 68 -4.41 13.32 0.39
N LEU A 69 -3.15 13.65 0.03
CA LEU A 69 -1.97 13.28 0.83
C LEU A 69 -2.02 13.85 2.25
N ALA A 70 -2.49 15.08 2.42
CA ALA A 70 -2.62 15.70 3.72
C ALA A 70 -3.71 15.03 4.58
N GLU A 71 -4.83 14.65 3.96
CA GLU A 71 -5.91 13.96 4.65
C GLU A 71 -5.52 12.54 5.07
N ASP A 72 -4.89 11.78 4.18
CA ASP A 72 -4.39 10.45 4.48
C ASP A 72 -3.30 10.49 5.57
N SER A 73 -2.41 11.50 5.55
CA SER A 73 -1.41 11.72 6.60
C SER A 73 -2.05 12.01 7.96
N ARG A 74 -3.07 12.88 8.01
CA ARG A 74 -3.81 13.20 9.24
C ARG A 74 -4.56 11.99 9.77
N THR A 75 -5.22 11.25 8.89
CA THR A 75 -5.95 10.02 9.23
C THR A 75 -5.01 9.02 9.89
N LEU A 76 -3.86 8.75 9.28
CA LEU A 76 -2.89 7.80 9.80
C LEU A 76 -2.24 8.28 11.11
N ALA A 77 -1.94 9.58 11.22
CA ALA A 77 -1.44 10.18 12.45
C ALA A 77 -2.45 10.08 13.61
N GLY A 78 -3.73 10.35 13.36
CA GLY A 78 -4.79 10.20 14.35
C GLY A 78 -4.92 8.76 14.84
N MET A 79 -4.86 7.78 13.93
CA MET A 79 -4.86 6.35 14.29
C MET A 79 -3.66 5.96 15.15
N LEU A 80 -2.48 6.54 14.89
CA LEU A 80 -1.29 6.31 15.70
C LEU A 80 -1.42 6.85 17.12
N GLN A 81 -2.05 8.01 17.29
CA GLN A 81 -2.24 8.64 18.60
C GLN A 81 -3.19 7.85 19.50
N VAL A 82 -4.23 7.24 18.92
CA VAL A 82 -5.21 6.44 19.69
C VAL A 82 -4.75 4.99 19.94
N SER A 83 -3.76 4.50 19.19
CA SER A 83 -3.25 3.14 19.39
C SER A 83 -2.32 3.08 20.60
N GLY A 84 -2.64 2.23 21.58
CA GLY A 84 -1.77 1.92 22.72
C GLY A 84 -0.66 0.91 22.42
N ASP A 85 -0.79 0.13 21.33
CA ASP A 85 0.07 -1.02 21.04
C ASP A 85 1.26 -0.68 20.13
N THR A 86 2.11 -1.67 19.84
CA THR A 86 3.21 -1.55 18.86
C THR A 86 2.73 -1.56 17.40
N THR A 87 1.45 -1.90 17.19
CA THR A 87 0.79 -1.89 15.87
C THR A 87 -0.35 -0.89 15.85
N VAL A 88 -0.78 -0.50 14.65
CA VAL A 88 -1.95 0.36 14.44
C VAL A 88 -2.87 -0.32 13.44
N ARG A 89 -4.16 -0.34 13.75
CA ARG A 89 -5.21 -0.87 12.87
C ARG A 89 -5.64 0.23 11.91
N VAL A 90 -5.40 0.02 10.63
CA VAL A 90 -5.68 1.00 9.57
C VAL A 90 -6.66 0.40 8.57
N PRO A 91 -7.67 1.14 8.10
CA PRO A 91 -8.58 0.67 7.05
C PRO A 91 -7.81 0.27 5.77
N VAL A 92 -8.22 -0.84 5.15
CA VAL A 92 -7.62 -1.30 3.88
C VAL A 92 -7.74 -0.24 2.80
N ALA A 93 -8.88 0.45 2.72
CA ALA A 93 -9.11 1.51 1.75
C ALA A 93 -8.09 2.65 1.88
N THR A 94 -7.81 3.09 3.12
CA THR A 94 -6.80 4.12 3.39
C THR A 94 -5.41 3.69 2.96
N LEU A 95 -4.97 2.47 3.35
CA LEU A 95 -3.66 1.97 2.93
C LEU A 95 -3.54 1.80 1.42
N THR A 96 -4.63 1.42 0.75
CA THR A 96 -4.68 1.27 -0.70
C THR A 96 -4.51 2.63 -1.39
N ARG A 97 -5.26 3.66 -0.98
CA ARG A 97 -5.12 5.02 -1.52
C ARG A 97 -3.72 5.57 -1.32
N ILE A 98 -3.15 5.40 -0.12
CA ILE A 98 -1.78 5.84 0.16
C ILE A 98 -0.79 5.13 -0.75
N ALA A 99 -0.88 3.80 -0.89
CA ALA A 99 0.01 3.06 -1.76
C ALA A 99 -0.09 3.56 -3.22
N ASP A 100 -1.30 3.85 -3.69
CA ASP A 100 -1.54 4.40 -5.03
C ASP A 100 -0.88 5.77 -5.22
N HIS A 101 -1.05 6.69 -4.26
CA HIS A 101 -0.39 8.00 -4.32
C HIS A 101 1.14 7.88 -4.38
N LEU A 102 1.72 6.99 -3.57
CA LEU A 102 3.17 6.76 -3.58
C LEU A 102 3.62 6.17 -4.91
N THR A 103 2.88 5.21 -5.46
CA THR A 103 3.15 4.61 -6.77
C THR A 103 3.06 5.65 -7.90
N VAL A 104 2.01 6.46 -7.93
CA VAL A 104 1.84 7.53 -8.92
C VAL A 104 2.96 8.57 -8.81
N GLY A 105 3.33 8.97 -7.59
CA GLY A 105 4.48 9.87 -7.37
C GLY A 105 5.78 9.30 -7.91
N ALA A 106 6.03 8.02 -7.66
CA ALA A 106 7.22 7.34 -8.17
C ALA A 106 7.22 7.20 -9.69
N GLN A 107 6.08 6.88 -10.31
CA GLN A 107 5.92 6.77 -11.76
C GLN A 107 6.07 8.10 -12.49
N ARG A 108 5.71 9.20 -11.83
CA ARG A 108 5.87 10.56 -12.37
C ARG A 108 7.28 11.10 -12.20
N GLU A 109 8.20 10.28 -11.67
CA GLU A 109 9.57 10.65 -11.36
C GLU A 109 9.64 11.89 -10.45
N THR A 110 8.69 12.01 -9.52
CA THR A 110 8.60 13.17 -8.63
C THR A 110 9.74 13.19 -7.63
N GLY A 111 10.48 14.30 -7.59
CA GLY A 111 11.66 14.48 -6.74
C GLY A 111 12.88 13.64 -7.14
N SER A 112 13.80 13.43 -6.20
CA SER A 112 15.07 12.72 -6.46
C SER A 112 14.89 11.21 -6.65
N GLU A 113 15.86 10.56 -7.32
CA GLU A 113 15.87 9.09 -7.50
C GLU A 113 15.78 8.36 -6.14
N ALA A 114 16.45 8.87 -5.10
CA ALA A 114 16.37 8.33 -3.76
C ALA A 114 14.96 8.38 -3.18
N LEU A 115 14.22 9.48 -3.42
CA LEU A 115 12.82 9.60 -3.04
C LEU A 115 11.96 8.61 -3.83
N GLN A 116 12.11 8.56 -5.16
CA GLN A 116 11.35 7.64 -6.02
C GLN A 116 11.53 6.17 -5.58
N ALA A 117 12.76 5.77 -5.26
CA ALA A 117 13.04 4.44 -4.73
C ALA A 117 12.42 4.22 -3.35
N ALA A 118 12.37 5.23 -2.49
CA ALA A 118 11.67 5.15 -1.20
C ALA A 118 10.14 5.00 -1.38
N LEU A 119 9.55 5.73 -2.33
CA LEU A 119 8.13 5.64 -2.67
C LEU A 119 7.77 4.21 -3.13
N TRP A 120 8.53 3.63 -4.06
CA TRP A 120 8.33 2.26 -4.52
C TRP A 120 8.43 1.23 -3.39
N ARG A 121 9.45 1.35 -2.52
CA ARG A 121 9.65 0.42 -1.40
C ARG A 121 8.49 0.50 -0.40
N THR A 122 8.04 1.71 -0.09
CA THR A 122 6.95 1.94 0.85
C THR A 122 5.62 1.47 0.28
N ALA A 123 5.29 1.84 -0.96
CA ALA A 123 4.08 1.37 -1.66
C ALA A 123 4.01 -0.16 -1.71
N GLY A 124 5.09 -0.82 -2.15
CA GLY A 124 5.15 -2.28 -2.20
C GLY A 124 5.06 -2.94 -0.81
N ARG A 125 5.56 -2.29 0.24
CA ARG A 125 5.40 -2.80 1.62
C ARG A 125 3.95 -2.72 2.08
N LEU A 126 3.26 -1.62 1.80
CA LEU A 126 1.84 -1.47 2.14
C LEU A 126 0.97 -2.50 1.42
N GLN A 127 1.23 -2.71 0.13
CA GLN A 127 0.54 -3.72 -0.67
C GLN A 127 0.74 -5.14 -0.13
N ARG A 128 1.96 -5.48 0.31
CA ARG A 128 2.21 -6.77 0.98
C ARG A 128 1.40 -6.93 2.27
N TRP A 129 1.33 -5.90 3.10
CA TRP A 129 0.49 -5.95 4.31
C TRP A 129 -0.99 -6.17 4.01
N ILE A 130 -1.51 -5.52 2.96
CA ILE A 130 -2.89 -5.72 2.50
C ILE A 130 -3.08 -7.16 2.03
N ALA A 131 -2.18 -7.68 1.18
CA ALA A 131 -2.25 -9.04 0.66
C ALA A 131 -2.18 -10.10 1.77
N ASP A 132 -1.26 -9.93 2.73
CA ASP A 132 -1.10 -10.83 3.87
C ASP A 132 -2.38 -10.86 4.73
N ALA A 133 -2.98 -9.68 4.99
CA ALA A 133 -4.22 -9.59 5.76
C ALA A 133 -5.40 -10.27 5.06
N THR A 134 -5.53 -10.10 3.73
CA THR A 134 -6.56 -10.80 2.94
C THR A 134 -6.38 -12.32 2.97
N THR A 135 -5.14 -12.80 2.90
CA THR A 135 -4.80 -14.22 2.99
C THR A 135 -5.15 -14.79 4.37
N GLN A 136 -4.80 -14.07 5.44
CA GLN A 136 -5.13 -14.46 6.82
C GLN A 136 -6.64 -14.54 7.04
N ALA A 137 -7.40 -13.55 6.58
CA ALA A 137 -8.85 -13.54 6.72
C ALA A 137 -9.52 -14.70 5.98
N ALA A 138 -9.07 -15.01 4.76
CA ALA A 138 -9.54 -16.17 4.01
C ALA A 138 -9.25 -17.49 4.75
N ALA A 139 -8.08 -17.61 5.39
CA ALA A 139 -7.73 -18.78 6.19
C ALA A 139 -8.62 -18.92 7.44
N GLN A 140 -8.93 -17.82 8.13
CA GLN A 140 -9.82 -17.83 9.30
C GLN A 140 -11.26 -18.20 8.91
N ALA A 141 -11.77 -17.66 7.79
CA ALA A 141 -13.11 -18.01 7.30
C ALA A 141 -13.25 -19.51 6.98
N LYS A 142 -12.20 -20.12 6.40
CA LYS A 142 -12.16 -21.58 6.16
C LYS A 142 -12.20 -22.38 7.46
N LYS A 143 -11.44 -21.96 8.48
CA LYS A 143 -11.41 -22.60 9.80
C LYS A 143 -12.77 -22.51 10.49
N ALA A 144 -13.41 -21.33 10.47
CA ALA A 144 -14.73 -21.11 11.05
C ALA A 144 -15.79 -22.03 10.43
N LYS A 145 -15.85 -22.10 9.09
CA LYS A 145 -16.76 -23.01 8.37
C LYS A 145 -16.54 -24.48 8.71
N LYS A 146 -15.27 -24.89 8.88
CA LYS A 146 -14.94 -26.27 9.30
C LYS A 146 -15.43 -26.55 10.72
N ALA A 147 -15.28 -25.59 11.63
CA ALA A 147 -15.74 -25.71 13.02
C ALA A 147 -17.27 -25.76 13.10
N GLU A 148 -17.97 -24.92 12.34
CA GLU A 148 -19.44 -24.91 12.25
C GLU A 148 -19.99 -26.24 11.73
N LYS A 149 -19.41 -26.79 10.66
CA LYS A 149 -19.79 -28.10 10.12
C LYS A 149 -19.56 -29.25 11.12
N ALA A 150 -18.52 -29.15 11.95
CA ALA A 150 -18.24 -30.14 13.00
C ALA A 150 -19.16 -30.02 14.23
N ALA A 151 -19.76 -28.84 14.43
CA ALA A 151 -20.75 -28.61 15.49
C ALA A 151 -22.17 -29.03 15.08
N ALA A 152 -22.54 -28.86 13.81
CA ALA A 152 -23.86 -29.24 13.28
C ALA A 152 -24.01 -30.74 12.95
N GLY A 153 -22.92 -31.51 13.02
CA GLY A 153 -22.92 -32.96 12.82
C GLY A 153 -22.94 -33.79 14.12
N ARG A 154 -23.22 -33.15 15.26
CA ARG A 154 -23.55 -33.80 16.54
C ARG A 154 -25.02 -33.54 16.86
#